data_AF-A0AAP0MCP5-F1
#
_entry.id   AF-A0AAP0MCP5-F1
#
_cell.length_a   1.000
_cell.length_b   1.000
_cell.length_c   1.000
_cell.angle_alpha   90.00
_cell.angle_beta   90.00
_cell.angle_gamma   90.00
#
_symmetry.space_group_name_H-M   'P 1'
#
loop_
_entity.id
_entity.type
_entity.pdbx_description
1 polymer ?
#
loop_
_entity_poly.entity_id
_entity_poly.type
_entity_poly.pdbx_seq_one_letter_code
_entity_poly.pdbx_strand_id
1 'polypeptide(L)'
;MYIYLYKLKESPVQEWGFELPEEIITNNATIKCTDFLPLTASGKVEGEKVLGKIETPFEKMKVDAYTLSATSPCMRLFEVIAKEIQALLNPDDGSHLYKKWID
;
A
#
# COMPACT_ATOMS: atom_id res chain seq x y z
N MET A 1 4.13 -2.82 -12.55
CA MET A 1 3.87 -2.54 -11.12
C MET A 1 2.55 -3.15 -10.64
N TYR A 2 1.42 -2.91 -11.32
CA TYR A 2 0.11 -3.54 -11.00
C TYR A 2 0.13 -5.08 -10.96
N ILE A 3 0.93 -5.73 -11.82
CA ILE A 3 1.03 -7.20 -11.88
C ILE A 3 1.72 -7.80 -10.63
N TYR A 4 2.63 -7.06 -9.98
CA TYR A 4 3.35 -7.56 -8.81
C TYR A 4 2.50 -7.50 -7.53
N LEU A 5 1.65 -6.48 -7.39
CA LEU A 5 0.69 -6.41 -6.28
C LEU A 5 -0.42 -7.46 -6.40
N TYR A 6 -0.82 -7.81 -7.64
CA TYR A 6 -1.82 -8.84 -7.89
C TYR A 6 -1.30 -10.25 -7.52
N LYS A 7 -0.07 -10.59 -7.94
CA LYS A 7 0.56 -11.89 -7.63
C LYS A 7 0.80 -12.12 -6.13
N LEU A 8 1.07 -11.06 -5.36
CA LEU A 8 1.24 -11.19 -3.90
C LEU A 8 -0.08 -11.51 -3.18
N LYS A 9 -1.23 -11.26 -3.82
CA LYS A 9 -2.56 -11.37 -3.21
C LYS A 9 -3.26 -12.72 -3.50
N GLU A 10 -2.91 -13.39 -4.59
CA GLU A 10 -3.57 -14.65 -5.00
C GLU A 10 -3.20 -15.85 -4.12
N SER A 11 -1.95 -15.96 -3.66
CA SER A 11 -1.48 -17.11 -2.85
C SER A 11 -2.03 -17.11 -1.41
N PRO A 12 -2.05 -16.00 -0.65
CA PRO A 12 -2.43 -16.05 0.76
C PRO A 12 -3.93 -16.25 0.98
N VAL A 13 -4.78 -15.65 0.13
CA VAL A 13 -6.25 -15.65 0.33
C VAL A 13 -6.83 -17.05 0.16
N GLN A 14 -6.33 -17.81 -0.83
CA GLN A 14 -6.72 -19.21 -1.03
C GLN A 14 -6.19 -20.12 0.08
N GLU A 15 -4.95 -19.89 0.55
CA GLU A 15 -4.39 -20.62 1.70
C GLU A 15 -5.19 -20.38 2.99
N TRP A 16 -5.84 -19.23 3.11
CA TRP A 16 -6.74 -18.89 4.22
C TRP A 16 -8.16 -19.45 4.03
N GLY A 17 -8.43 -20.19 2.94
CA GLY A 17 -9.71 -20.81 2.63
C GLY A 17 -10.75 -19.85 2.05
N PHE A 18 -10.35 -18.65 1.62
CA PHE A 18 -11.24 -17.70 0.97
C PHE A 18 -11.17 -17.85 -0.56
N GLU A 19 -12.34 -17.84 -1.19
CA GLU A 19 -12.46 -17.71 -2.63
C GLU A 19 -12.25 -16.24 -3.03
N LEU A 20 -11.48 -16.00 -4.09
CA LEU A 20 -11.42 -14.65 -4.66
C LEU A 20 -12.79 -14.32 -5.28
N PRO A 21 -13.40 -13.17 -4.95
CA PRO A 21 -14.62 -12.76 -5.61
C PRO A 21 -14.37 -12.51 -7.10
N GLU A 22 -15.33 -12.87 -7.96
CA GLU A 22 -15.27 -12.63 -9.41
C GLU A 22 -15.10 -11.14 -9.74
N GLU A 23 -15.64 -10.26 -8.88
CA GLU A 23 -15.48 -8.81 -8.96
C GLU A 23 -14.86 -8.23 -7.69
N ILE A 24 -13.88 -7.34 -7.86
CA ILE A 24 -13.25 -6.63 -6.74
C ILE A 24 -14.19 -5.50 -6.29
N ILE A 25 -14.93 -5.73 -5.21
CA ILE A 25 -15.73 -4.69 -4.57
C ILE A 25 -14.79 -3.68 -3.91
N THR A 26 -14.69 -2.50 -4.52
CA THR A 26 -13.83 -1.42 -4.05
C THR A 26 -14.65 -0.45 -3.21
N ASN A 27 -14.29 -0.26 -1.94
CA ASN A 27 -15.00 0.71 -1.10
C ASN A 27 -14.50 2.15 -1.35
N ASN A 28 -15.26 3.15 -0.88
CA ASN A 28 -14.94 4.55 -1.10
C ASN A 28 -13.55 4.96 -0.55
N ALA A 29 -13.10 4.36 0.56
CA ALA A 29 -11.78 4.65 1.11
C ALA A 29 -10.67 4.11 0.21
N THR A 30 -10.84 2.90 -0.33
CA THR A 30 -9.91 2.32 -1.29
C THR A 30 -9.84 3.16 -2.56
N ILE A 31 -10.98 3.58 -3.13
CA ILE A 31 -11.02 4.46 -4.31
C ILE A 31 -10.22 5.75 -4.05
N LYS A 32 -10.50 6.44 -2.95
CA LYS A 32 -9.79 7.67 -2.58
C LYS A 32 -8.28 7.48 -2.46
N CYS A 33 -7.84 6.39 -1.83
CA CYS A 33 -6.40 6.09 -1.72
C CYS A 33 -5.78 5.74 -3.08
N THR A 34 -6.46 4.95 -3.91
CA THR A 34 -5.97 4.55 -5.23
C THR A 34 -5.93 5.70 -6.23
N ASP A 35 -6.75 6.72 -6.06
CA ASP A 35 -6.70 7.94 -6.87
C ASP A 35 -5.64 8.91 -6.33
N PHE A 36 -5.56 9.08 -5.02
CA PHE A 36 -4.65 10.04 -4.38
C PHE A 36 -3.17 9.73 -4.62
N LEU A 37 -2.74 8.47 -4.50
CA LEU A 37 -1.32 8.11 -4.60
C LEU A 37 -0.74 8.36 -6.01
N PRO A 38 -1.39 7.93 -7.11
CA PRO A 38 -0.93 8.26 -8.47
C PRO A 38 -1.00 9.76 -8.76
N LEU A 39 -2.03 10.46 -8.31
CA LEU A 39 -2.12 11.92 -8.47
C LEU A 39 -0.96 12.61 -7.78
N THR A 40 -0.62 12.19 -6.56
CA THR A 40 0.54 12.70 -5.80
C THR A 40 1.85 12.44 -6.53
N ALA A 41 2.08 11.21 -7.01
CA ALA A 41 3.26 10.86 -7.78
C ALA A 41 3.38 11.62 -9.11
N SER A 42 2.26 12.05 -9.68
CA SER A 42 2.22 12.87 -10.90
C SER A 42 2.31 14.38 -10.63
N GLY A 43 2.37 14.81 -9.37
CA GLY A 43 2.37 16.22 -8.96
C GLY A 43 1.02 16.92 -9.05
N LYS A 44 -0.09 16.19 -9.17
CA LYS A 44 -1.46 16.72 -9.37
C LYS A 44 -2.32 16.68 -8.10
N VAL A 45 -1.80 17.16 -6.97
CA VAL A 45 -2.56 17.18 -5.70
C VAL A 45 -3.41 18.45 -5.62
N GLU A 46 -4.72 18.33 -5.38
CA GLU A 46 -5.62 19.47 -5.19
C GLU A 46 -5.26 20.29 -3.93
N GLY A 47 -5.16 21.61 -4.07
CA GLY A 47 -5.04 22.55 -2.95
C GLY A 47 -3.74 23.35 -2.92
N GLU A 48 -2.64 22.79 -3.41
CA GLU A 48 -1.48 23.57 -3.81
C GLU A 48 -1.50 23.66 -5.34
N LYS A 49 -1.30 24.86 -5.89
CA LYS A 49 -0.75 24.97 -7.24
C LYS A 49 0.66 24.38 -7.19
N VAL A 50 0.80 23.07 -7.03
CA VAL A 50 2.08 22.40 -7.21
C VAL A 50 2.29 22.44 -8.70
N LEU A 51 2.85 23.59 -9.11
CA LEU A 51 3.61 23.79 -10.31
C LEU A 51 2.85 23.76 -11.63
N GLY A 52 3.34 24.56 -12.57
CA GLY A 52 3.09 24.26 -13.98
C GLY A 52 3.76 22.94 -14.38
N LYS A 53 4.15 22.84 -15.64
CA LYS A 53 4.96 21.73 -16.14
C LYS A 53 6.16 21.52 -15.20
N ILE A 54 6.32 20.32 -14.63
CA ILE A 54 7.44 19.96 -13.75
C ILE A 54 8.72 20.03 -14.59
N GLU A 55 9.36 21.19 -14.63
CA GLU A 55 10.46 21.46 -15.56
C GLU A 55 11.80 21.45 -14.85
N THR A 56 11.86 21.92 -13.59
CA THR A 56 13.12 22.05 -12.87
C THR A 56 13.44 20.83 -11.98
N PRO A 57 14.72 20.59 -11.65
CA PRO A 57 15.10 19.51 -10.72
C PRO A 57 14.53 19.66 -9.30
N PHE A 58 14.44 20.89 -8.79
CA PHE A 58 13.92 21.17 -7.44
C PHE A 58 12.44 20.77 -7.30
N GLU A 59 11.69 21.03 -8.35
CA GLU A 59 10.29 20.71 -8.48
C GLU A 59 10.01 19.20 -8.51
N LYS A 60 10.85 18.44 -9.20
CA LYS A 60 10.82 16.97 -9.17
C LYS A 60 11.08 16.45 -7.75
N MET A 61 12.09 17.00 -7.08
CA MET A 61 12.42 16.62 -5.71
C MET A 61 11.25 16.85 -4.73
N LYS A 62 10.47 17.92 -4.92
CA LYS A 62 9.25 18.14 -4.11
C LYS A 62 8.21 17.05 -4.33
N VAL A 63 7.94 16.68 -5.59
CA VAL A 63 6.99 15.61 -5.92
C VAL A 63 7.44 14.28 -5.33
N ASP A 64 8.74 13.97 -5.41
CA ASP A 64 9.31 12.75 -4.82
C ASP A 64 9.14 12.74 -3.29
N ALA A 65 9.45 13.86 -2.62
CA ALA A 65 9.30 14.00 -1.18
C ALA A 65 7.83 13.87 -0.72
N TYR A 66 6.89 14.46 -1.46
CA TYR A 66 5.46 14.32 -1.19
C TYR A 66 4.98 12.89 -1.40
N THR A 67 5.44 12.22 -2.46
CA THR A 67 5.09 10.83 -2.73
C THR A 67 5.59 9.90 -1.63
N LEU A 68 6.83 10.10 -1.16
CA LEU A 68 7.37 9.34 -0.04
C LEU A 68 6.57 9.61 1.25
N SER A 69 6.21 10.88 1.49
CA SER A 69 5.42 11.27 2.67
C SER A 69 4.00 10.70 2.63
N ALA A 70 3.38 10.65 1.45
CA ALA A 70 2.04 10.08 1.24
C ALA A 70 1.99 8.56 1.42
N THR A 71 3.08 7.85 1.12
CA THR A 71 3.18 6.39 1.29
C THR A 71 3.60 5.97 2.70
N SER A 72 4.28 6.85 3.44
CA SER A 72 4.80 6.59 4.79
C SER A 72 3.77 6.05 5.80
N PRO A 73 2.53 6.58 5.89
CA PRO A 73 1.54 6.07 6.85
C PRO A 73 1.20 4.59 6.63
N CYS A 74 1.12 4.14 5.38
CA CYS A 74 0.79 2.75 5.07
C CYS A 74 1.93 1.81 5.49
N MET A 75 3.18 2.20 5.22
CA MET A 75 4.35 1.42 5.63
C MET A 75 4.46 1.31 7.14
N ARG A 76 4.28 2.43 7.86
CA ARG A 76 4.31 2.45 9.32
C ARG A 76 3.17 1.66 9.95
N LEU A 77 1.96 1.77 9.39
CA LEU A 77 0.81 1.01 9.86
C LEU A 77 1.04 -0.49 9.70
N PHE A 78 1.58 -0.91 8.55
CA PHE A 78 1.90 -2.32 8.32
C PHE A 78 2.92 -2.85 9.33
N GLU A 79 3.99 -2.10 9.61
CA GLU A 79 4.98 -2.46 10.63
C GLU A 79 4.35 -2.62 12.03
N VAL A 80 3.50 -1.68 12.43
CA VAL A 80 2.81 -1.74 13.73
C VAL A 80 1.90 -2.96 13.79
N ILE A 81 1.06 -3.18 12.78
CA ILE A 81 0.15 -4.34 12.74
C ILE A 81 0.94 -5.65 12.76
N ALA A 82 2.03 -5.75 11.98
CA ALA A 82 2.87 -6.94 11.95
C ALA A 82 3.45 -7.27 13.33
N LYS A 83 3.93 -6.27 14.07
CA LYS A 83 4.45 -6.44 15.43
C LYS A 83 3.38 -6.89 16.42
N GLU A 84 2.19 -6.29 16.37
CA GLU A 84 1.06 -6.68 17.23
C GLU A 84 0.62 -8.12 16.94
N ILE A 85 0.54 -8.52 15.66
CA ILE A 85 0.24 -9.90 15.28
C ILE A 85 1.33 -10.83 15.81
N GLN A 86 2.61 -10.51 15.56
CA GLN A 86 3.75 -11.32 15.99
C GLN A 86 3.76 -11.57 17.50
N ALA A 87 3.36 -10.57 18.30
CA ALA A 87 3.25 -10.70 19.76
C ALA A 87 2.18 -11.71 20.22
N LEU A 88 1.18 -12.01 19.37
CA LEU A 88 0.12 -12.98 19.63
C LEU A 88 0.44 -14.38 19.12
N LEU A 89 1.46 -14.55 18.27
CA LEU A 89 1.81 -15.83 17.66
C LEU A 89 2.69 -16.67 18.58
N ASN A 90 2.48 -17.99 18.55
CA ASN A 90 3.43 -18.93 19.16
C ASN A 90 4.73 -18.93 18.32
N PRO A 91 5.90 -18.59 18.90
CA PRO A 91 7.16 -18.57 18.17
C PRO A 91 7.53 -19.94 17.57
N ASP A 92 7.11 -21.04 18.20
CA ASP A 92 7.43 -22.41 17.77
C ASP A 92 6.49 -22.93 16.67
N ASP A 93 5.37 -22.26 16.42
CA ASP A 93 4.47 -22.60 15.31
C ASP A 93 4.89 -21.85 14.04
N GLY A 94 5.71 -22.52 13.22
CA GLY A 94 6.13 -22.03 11.90
C GLY A 94 5.06 -22.15 10.82
N SER A 95 3.96 -22.88 11.07
CA SER A 95 2.93 -23.16 10.07
C SER A 95 1.81 -22.12 10.04
N HIS A 96 1.81 -21.19 11.01
CA HIS A 96 0.75 -20.21 11.17
C HIS A 96 0.68 -19.26 9.97
N LEU A 97 -0.49 -19.20 9.33
CA LEU A 97 -0.71 -18.42 8.10
C LEU A 97 -0.39 -16.92 8.26
N TYR A 98 -0.64 -16.36 9.43
CA TYR A 98 -0.29 -14.96 9.72
C TYR A 98 1.23 -14.75 9.85
N LYS A 99 1.99 -15.76 10.26
CA LYS A 99 3.47 -15.70 10.33
C LYS A 99 4.06 -15.59 8.93
N LYS A 100 3.58 -16.44 8.01
CA LYS A 100 3.94 -16.38 6.59
C LYS A 100 3.52 -15.07 5.90
N TRP A 101 2.48 -14.40 6.40
CA TRP A 101 2.01 -13.12 5.85
C TRP A 101 2.82 -11.91 6.32
N ILE A 102 3.37 -11.95 7.54
CA ILE A 102 4.17 -10.85 8.11
C ILE A 102 5.67 -10.98 7.85
N ASP A 103 6.19 -12.21 7.64
CA ASP A 103 7.60 -12.51 7.32
C ASP A 103 7.93 -12.26 5.85
#